data_AF-A0A0G3GY21-F1
#
_entry.id   AF-A0A0G3GY21-F1
#
_cell.length_a   1.000
_cell.length_b   1.000
_cell.length_c   1.000
_cell.angle_alpha   90.00
_cell.angle_beta   90.00
_cell.angle_gamma   90.00
#
_symmetry.space_group_name_H-M   'P 1'
#
loop_
_entity.id
_entity.type
_entity.pdbx_description
1 polymer ?
#
loop_
_entity_poly.entity_id
_entity_poly.type
_entity_poly.pdbx_seq_one_letter_code
_entity_poly.pdbx_strand_id
1 'polypeptide(L)'
;MMNNAAPAATESDIRACEAAIGAVFPDWLRSRLAQENGWLFDDTRGPTGKTWRFLPVVDRADRKRRKATAEDIAYHTRKLKETTTAPEVCAVVAICGTHRLVLLGDAATGTFDPTLWRQSGHGGIEEDAPIDSEIWLVGPHKPDGLRPKSELPHFNYHPDPVATGSIQENYESVCPCCNKRTGWRYCTRPYSRHDGLDDICPWCIADGSAAEKFAASFSDYDDPDVPVDVVAEVALRTPGFISWQQEIWLSHCSDAAMYLGTPTWEELKDKPSACDAIVENGFDRDYLEYIDPDGALVAYLFQCRHCGEYVAYVDYT
;
A
#
# COMPACT_ATOMS: atom_id res chain seq x y z
N MET A 1 -8.23 -3.63 -3.16
CA MET A 1 -7.23 -4.37 -2.36
C MET A 1 -6.12 -3.38 -2.06
N MET A 2 -5.91 -3.07 -0.78
CA MET A 2 -4.85 -2.17 -0.33
C MET A 2 -3.52 -2.73 -0.83
N ASN A 3 -2.83 -1.99 -1.69
CA ASN A 3 -1.47 -2.31 -2.10
C ASN A 3 -0.53 -1.80 -1.00
N ASN A 4 -0.67 -2.33 0.22
CA ASN A 4 0.30 -2.11 1.27
C ASN A 4 1.54 -2.88 0.83
N ALA A 5 2.54 -2.15 0.32
CA ALA A 5 3.83 -2.71 -0.04
C ALA A 5 4.30 -3.63 1.10
N ALA A 6 4.80 -4.82 0.74
CA ALA A 6 5.29 -5.74 1.75
C ALA A 6 6.40 -5.06 2.58
N PRO A 7 6.43 -5.27 3.90
CA PRO A 7 7.48 -4.68 4.73
C PRO A 7 8.87 -5.10 4.23
N ALA A 8 9.87 -4.25 4.40
CA ALA A 8 11.25 -4.55 4.02
C ALA A 8 11.80 -5.80 4.71
N ALA A 9 12.56 -6.61 3.97
CA ALA A 9 13.29 -7.74 4.54
C ALA A 9 14.50 -7.23 5.32
N THR A 10 14.77 -7.86 6.48
CA THR A 10 16.01 -7.57 7.21
C THR A 10 17.20 -8.26 6.53
N GLU A 11 18.40 -7.68 6.67
CA GLU A 11 19.65 -8.31 6.22
C GLU A 11 19.85 -9.72 6.81
N SER A 12 19.41 -9.94 8.05
CA SER A 12 19.44 -11.25 8.70
C SER A 12 18.46 -12.26 8.07
N ASP A 13 17.32 -11.79 7.57
CA ASP A 13 16.36 -12.66 6.90
C ASP A 13 16.85 -13.07 5.52
N ILE A 14 17.39 -12.12 4.75
CA ILE A 14 18.03 -12.35 3.45
C ILE A 14 19.16 -13.38 3.59
N ARG A 15 20.12 -13.15 4.50
CA ARG A 15 21.27 -14.06 4.68
C ARG A 15 20.89 -15.49 5.04
N ALA A 16 19.85 -15.66 5.86
CA ALA A 16 19.43 -17.01 6.21
C ALA A 16 18.62 -17.69 5.10
N CYS A 17 17.99 -16.94 4.19
CA CYS A 17 17.49 -17.51 2.93
C CYS A 17 18.65 -17.95 2.03
N GLU A 18 19.67 -17.10 1.83
CA GLU A 18 20.89 -17.41 1.06
C GLU A 18 21.60 -18.67 1.61
N ALA A 19 21.72 -18.78 2.93
CA ALA A 19 22.27 -19.95 3.58
C ALA A 19 21.43 -21.22 3.35
N ALA A 20 20.09 -21.10 3.28
CA ALA A 20 19.21 -22.25 3.06
C ALA A 20 19.24 -22.75 1.61
N ILE A 21 19.45 -21.86 0.63
CA ILE A 21 19.52 -22.21 -0.79
C ILE A 21 20.95 -22.55 -1.26
N GLY A 22 21.97 -22.09 -0.52
CA GLY A 22 23.38 -22.43 -0.71
C GLY A 22 24.17 -21.47 -1.58
N ALA A 23 23.67 -20.27 -1.86
CA ALA A 23 24.36 -19.25 -2.65
C ALA A 23 23.85 -17.84 -2.33
N VAL A 24 24.70 -16.84 -2.58
CA VAL A 24 24.43 -15.42 -2.36
C VAL A 24 23.62 -14.85 -3.52
N PHE A 25 22.57 -14.09 -3.21
CA PHE A 25 21.73 -13.42 -4.19
C PHE A 25 22.50 -12.31 -4.93
N PRO A 26 22.13 -12.01 -6.19
CA PRO A 26 22.66 -10.85 -6.87
C PRO A 26 22.21 -9.56 -6.17
N ASP A 27 23.04 -8.52 -6.26
CA ASP A 27 22.84 -7.23 -5.56
C ASP A 27 21.46 -6.61 -5.82
N TRP A 28 20.92 -6.78 -7.03
CA TRP A 28 19.61 -6.27 -7.40
C TRP A 28 18.49 -6.88 -6.56
N LEU A 29 18.54 -8.20 -6.33
CA LEU A 29 17.50 -8.91 -5.59
C LEU A 29 17.60 -8.60 -4.10
N ARG A 30 18.83 -8.53 -3.57
CA ARG A 30 19.06 -8.08 -2.18
C ARG A 30 18.51 -6.68 -1.96
N SER A 31 18.83 -5.75 -2.86
CA SER A 31 18.38 -4.36 -2.79
C SER A 31 16.86 -4.23 -2.87
N ARG A 32 16.20 -5.03 -3.71
CA ARG A 32 14.74 -5.05 -3.84
C ARG A 32 14.05 -5.64 -2.62
N LEU A 33 14.52 -6.79 -2.11
CA LEU A 33 13.99 -7.40 -0.88
C LEU A 33 14.12 -6.47 0.34
N ALA A 34 15.21 -5.70 0.42
CA ALA A 34 15.43 -4.70 1.47
C ALA A 34 14.50 -3.47 1.36
N GLN A 35 13.82 -3.26 0.22
CA GLN A 35 12.80 -2.23 0.05
C GLN A 35 11.39 -2.80 0.26
N GLU A 36 11.11 -3.95 -0.33
CA GLU A 36 9.82 -4.62 -0.30
C GLU A 36 10.02 -6.15 -0.31
N ASN A 37 9.64 -6.83 0.78
CA ASN A 37 9.84 -8.26 0.92
C ASN A 37 8.79 -9.07 0.15
N GLY A 38 9.01 -9.21 -1.16
CA GLY A 38 8.08 -9.84 -2.10
C GLY A 38 7.07 -8.84 -2.66
N TRP A 39 6.84 -8.89 -3.96
CA TRP A 39 6.02 -7.90 -4.67
C TRP A 39 5.30 -8.53 -5.87
N LEU A 40 4.30 -7.82 -6.39
CA LEU A 40 3.70 -8.15 -7.68
C LEU A 40 4.37 -7.31 -8.78
N PHE A 41 4.61 -7.91 -9.93
CA PHE A 41 5.17 -7.24 -11.10
C PHE A 41 4.32 -7.55 -12.33
N ASP A 42 3.75 -6.52 -12.95
CA ASP A 42 2.98 -6.68 -14.18
C ASP A 42 3.88 -6.57 -15.41
N ASP A 43 4.16 -7.72 -16.03
CA ASP A 43 4.88 -7.82 -17.30
C ASP A 43 3.96 -8.26 -18.46
N THR A 44 2.65 -8.01 -18.36
CA THR A 44 1.68 -8.41 -19.41
C THR A 44 1.95 -7.76 -20.77
N ARG A 45 2.64 -6.62 -20.79
CA ARG A 45 3.06 -5.91 -22.02
C ARG A 45 4.54 -6.06 -22.34
N GLY A 46 5.30 -6.78 -21.52
CA GLY A 46 6.74 -6.98 -21.71
C GLY A 46 7.09 -8.40 -22.16
N PRO A 47 8.38 -8.80 -22.05
CA PRO A 47 8.91 -10.01 -22.70
C PRO A 47 8.33 -11.32 -22.18
N THR A 48 7.79 -11.35 -20.96
CA THR A 48 7.19 -12.56 -20.39
C THR A 48 5.68 -12.64 -20.63
N GLY A 49 5.01 -11.51 -20.88
CA GLY A 49 3.56 -11.43 -21.11
C GLY A 49 2.72 -11.88 -19.92
N LYS A 50 3.23 -11.76 -18.68
CA LYS A 50 2.62 -12.31 -17.46
C LYS A 50 2.73 -11.36 -16.27
N THR A 51 1.80 -11.48 -15.32
CA THR A 51 1.97 -10.90 -13.98
C THR A 51 2.69 -11.89 -13.08
N TRP A 52 3.79 -11.48 -12.48
CA TRP A 52 4.63 -12.29 -11.62
C TRP A 52 4.46 -11.92 -10.15
N ARG A 53 4.45 -12.93 -9.28
CA ARG A 53 4.62 -12.74 -7.84
C ARG A 53 6.06 -13.05 -7.48
N PHE A 54 6.84 -12.01 -7.19
CA PHE A 54 8.17 -12.16 -6.60
C PHE A 54 8.02 -12.64 -5.15
N LEU A 55 8.80 -13.66 -4.83
CA LEU A 55 8.70 -14.39 -3.58
C LEU A 55 9.42 -13.62 -2.47
N PRO A 56 8.87 -13.57 -1.26
CA PRO A 56 9.55 -13.00 -0.10
C PRO A 56 10.70 -13.90 0.35
N VAL A 57 11.50 -13.40 1.30
CA VAL A 57 12.22 -14.21 2.28
C VAL A 57 11.41 -14.31 3.57
N VAL A 58 11.60 -15.36 4.36
CA VAL A 58 10.87 -15.50 5.63
C VAL A 58 11.14 -14.31 6.56
N ASP A 59 10.11 -13.54 6.88
CA ASP A 59 10.13 -12.48 7.89
C ASP A 59 10.00 -13.12 9.29
N ARG A 60 11.03 -12.94 10.12
CA ARG A 60 11.12 -13.56 11.45
C ARG A 60 10.77 -12.62 12.59
N ALA A 61 10.27 -11.42 12.29
CA ALA A 61 9.93 -10.43 13.31
C ALA A 61 8.84 -10.94 14.28
N ASP A 62 7.80 -11.58 13.74
CA ASP A 62 6.73 -12.19 14.53
C ASP A 62 6.09 -13.41 13.86
N ARG A 63 5.22 -14.10 14.59
CA ARG A 63 4.55 -15.33 14.13
C ARG A 63 3.61 -15.11 12.95
N LYS A 64 2.88 -13.98 12.89
CA LYS A 64 1.94 -13.63 11.81
C LYS A 64 2.73 -13.35 10.53
N ARG A 65 3.77 -12.53 10.61
CA ARG A 65 4.68 -12.24 9.48
C ARG A 65 5.36 -13.49 8.94
N ARG A 66 5.91 -14.32 9.83
CA ARG A 66 6.53 -15.60 9.45
C ARG A 66 5.57 -16.54 8.72
N LYS A 67 4.30 -16.56 9.11
CA LYS A 67 3.26 -17.35 8.44
C LYS A 67 2.92 -16.77 7.06
N ALA A 68 2.83 -15.45 6.95
CA ALA A 68 2.52 -14.76 5.69
C ALA A 68 3.63 -14.96 4.64
N THR A 69 4.89 -15.04 5.08
CA THR A 69 6.05 -15.26 4.22
C THR A 69 6.52 -16.73 4.22
N ALA A 70 5.65 -17.70 4.50
CA ALA A 70 6.07 -19.11 4.59
C ALA A 70 6.31 -19.76 3.20
N GLU A 71 5.63 -19.27 2.17
CA GLU A 71 5.86 -19.64 0.77
C GLU A 71 6.91 -18.71 0.14
N ASP A 72 8.12 -18.78 0.68
CA ASP A 72 9.27 -17.93 0.36
C ASP A 72 10.14 -18.51 -0.78
N ILE A 73 11.21 -17.78 -1.14
CA ILE A 73 12.22 -18.22 -2.10
C ILE A 73 12.77 -19.61 -1.74
N ALA A 74 13.12 -19.86 -0.47
CA ALA A 74 13.72 -21.15 -0.08
C ALA A 74 12.71 -22.31 -0.18
N TYR A 75 11.44 -22.07 0.15
CA TYR A 75 10.35 -23.04 -0.04
C TYR A 75 10.19 -23.44 -1.50
N HIS A 76 10.02 -22.48 -2.41
CA HIS A 76 9.82 -22.77 -3.83
C HIS A 76 11.07 -23.35 -4.50
N THR A 77 12.25 -22.95 -4.05
CA THR A 77 13.53 -23.52 -4.50
C THR A 77 13.64 -25.01 -4.13
N ARG A 78 13.31 -25.39 -2.88
CA ARG A 78 13.27 -26.81 -2.48
C ARG A 78 12.30 -27.62 -3.33
N LYS A 79 11.10 -27.09 -3.59
CA LYS A 79 10.12 -27.73 -4.48
C LYS A 79 10.63 -27.90 -5.92
N LEU A 80 11.46 -26.99 -6.42
CA LEU A 80 12.08 -27.17 -7.74
C LEU A 80 13.11 -28.31 -7.68
N LYS A 81 13.97 -28.32 -6.66
CA LYS A 81 15.02 -29.35 -6.46
C LYS A 81 14.49 -30.77 -6.29
N GLU A 82 13.20 -30.95 -5.97
CA GLU A 82 12.53 -32.26 -5.96
C GLU A 82 12.28 -32.83 -7.37
N THR A 83 12.42 -32.01 -8.41
CA THR A 83 12.25 -32.43 -9.82
C THR A 83 13.56 -32.94 -10.41
N THR A 84 13.48 -33.85 -11.38
CA THR A 84 14.66 -34.44 -12.04
C THR A 84 15.39 -33.47 -12.98
N THR A 85 14.78 -32.34 -13.30
CA THR A 85 15.30 -31.32 -14.23
C THR A 85 15.89 -30.11 -13.52
N ALA A 86 15.97 -30.13 -12.18
CA ALA A 86 16.44 -29.00 -11.40
C ALA A 86 17.96 -28.80 -11.54
N PRO A 87 18.42 -27.57 -11.79
CA PRO A 87 19.84 -27.24 -11.73
C PRO A 87 20.38 -27.41 -10.30
N GLU A 88 21.66 -27.77 -10.19
CA GLU A 88 22.35 -28.01 -8.90
C GLU A 88 22.30 -26.78 -7.99
N VAL A 89 22.68 -25.62 -8.53
CA VAL A 89 22.61 -24.32 -7.86
C VAL A 89 21.57 -23.46 -8.56
N CYS A 90 20.38 -23.39 -7.98
CA CYS A 90 19.29 -22.57 -8.45
C CYS A 90 18.50 -21.94 -7.30
N ALA A 91 17.79 -20.85 -7.59
CA ALA A 91 16.78 -20.26 -6.72
C ALA A 91 15.55 -19.86 -7.51
N VAL A 92 14.36 -20.24 -7.03
CA VAL A 92 13.09 -19.75 -7.57
C VAL A 92 12.78 -18.42 -6.91
N VAL A 93 12.68 -17.36 -7.70
CA VAL A 93 12.50 -15.99 -7.18
C VAL A 93 11.14 -15.38 -7.49
N ALA A 94 10.43 -15.90 -8.50
CA ALA A 94 9.06 -15.49 -8.80
C ALA A 94 8.23 -16.63 -9.37
N ILE A 95 6.91 -16.52 -9.24
CA ILE A 95 5.95 -17.48 -9.78
C ILE A 95 4.78 -16.81 -10.48
N CYS A 96 4.24 -17.49 -11.49
CA CYS A 96 3.00 -17.14 -12.17
C CYS A 96 2.27 -18.43 -12.57
N GLY A 97 1.28 -18.86 -11.78
CA GLY A 97 0.63 -20.16 -11.97
C GLY A 97 1.64 -21.31 -11.92
N THR A 98 1.82 -22.01 -13.04
CA THR A 98 2.80 -23.11 -13.18
C THR A 98 4.16 -22.66 -13.70
N HIS A 99 4.35 -21.37 -13.97
CA HIS A 99 5.63 -20.82 -14.42
C HIS A 99 6.45 -20.28 -13.25
N ARG A 100 7.77 -20.38 -13.37
CA ARG A 100 8.74 -19.88 -12.40
C ARG A 100 9.78 -19.01 -13.10
N LEU A 101 10.27 -18.00 -12.37
CA LEU A 101 11.54 -17.34 -12.68
C LEU A 101 12.62 -17.89 -11.74
N VAL A 102 13.74 -18.26 -12.33
CA VAL A 102 14.82 -19.00 -11.68
C VAL A 102 16.14 -18.27 -11.89
N LEU A 103 16.90 -18.08 -10.82
CA LEU A 103 18.32 -17.72 -10.89
C LEU A 103 19.14 -19.00 -10.96
N LEU A 104 20.16 -19.00 -11.80
CA LEU A 104 21.17 -20.06 -11.88
C LEU A 104 22.45 -19.56 -11.23
N GLY A 105 23.13 -20.44 -10.51
CA GLY A 105 24.37 -20.10 -9.81
C GLY A 105 25.50 -21.04 -10.14
N ASP A 106 26.69 -20.65 -9.71
CA ASP A 106 27.89 -21.47 -9.82
C ASP A 106 28.28 -21.98 -8.42
N ALA A 107 28.34 -23.30 -8.28
CA ALA A 107 28.72 -23.97 -7.04
C ALA A 107 30.15 -23.61 -6.59
N ALA A 108 31.05 -23.29 -7.52
CA ALA A 108 32.43 -22.91 -7.20
C ALA A 108 32.53 -21.52 -6.58
N THR A 109 31.68 -20.59 -7.01
CA THR A 109 31.69 -19.21 -6.50
C THR A 109 30.72 -19.02 -5.34
N GLY A 110 29.69 -19.87 -5.23
CA GLY A 110 28.63 -19.70 -4.24
C GLY A 110 27.77 -18.47 -4.51
N THR A 111 27.69 -18.03 -5.77
CA THR A 111 26.93 -16.85 -6.19
C THR A 111 25.96 -17.18 -7.31
N PHE A 112 24.84 -16.45 -7.35
CA PHE A 112 23.91 -16.51 -8.47
C PHE A 112 24.31 -15.53 -9.57
N ASP A 113 24.21 -15.98 -10.82
CA ASP A 113 24.20 -15.11 -11.98
C ASP A 113 22.96 -14.20 -11.92
N PRO A 114 23.05 -12.90 -12.26
CA PRO A 114 21.93 -11.99 -12.15
C PRO A 114 20.79 -12.28 -13.13
N THR A 115 21.02 -13.06 -14.19
CA THR A 115 20.06 -13.37 -15.25
C THR A 115 18.92 -14.25 -14.75
N LEU A 116 17.69 -13.92 -15.15
CA LEU A 116 16.52 -14.71 -14.85
C LEU A 116 16.19 -15.66 -15.99
N TRP A 117 15.84 -16.89 -15.62
CA TRP A 117 15.47 -17.94 -16.54
C TRP A 117 14.05 -18.41 -16.27
N ARG A 118 13.33 -18.75 -17.32
CA ARG A 118 11.96 -19.26 -17.20
C ARG A 118 11.96 -20.78 -17.07
N GLN A 119 11.08 -21.28 -16.23
CA GLN A 119 10.74 -22.70 -16.15
C GLN A 119 9.22 -22.83 -16.19
N SER A 120 8.73 -23.74 -17.04
CA SER A 120 7.30 -23.92 -17.28
C SER A 120 6.85 -25.32 -16.85
N GLY A 121 5.95 -25.40 -15.87
CA GLY A 121 5.36 -26.65 -15.40
C GLY A 121 6.38 -27.59 -14.76
N HIS A 122 6.56 -28.76 -15.36
CA HIS A 122 7.56 -29.77 -14.95
C HIS A 122 8.72 -29.87 -15.95
N GLY A 123 8.83 -28.93 -16.89
CA GLY A 123 9.92 -28.87 -17.86
C GLY A 123 11.25 -28.46 -17.22
N GLY A 124 12.32 -28.52 -18.01
CA GLY A 124 13.61 -27.93 -17.66
C GLY A 124 13.60 -26.40 -17.75
N ILE A 125 14.77 -25.81 -17.50
CA ILE A 125 14.99 -24.36 -17.67
C ILE A 125 15.01 -24.02 -19.17
N GLU A 126 14.37 -22.91 -19.54
CA GLU A 126 14.33 -22.40 -20.91
C GLU A 126 15.59 -21.58 -21.21
N GLU A 127 16.70 -22.24 -21.55
CA GLU A 127 18.03 -21.63 -21.76
C GLU A 127 18.15 -20.76 -23.04
N ASP A 128 17.19 -20.83 -23.96
CA ASP A 128 17.21 -20.04 -25.20
C ASP A 128 16.56 -18.66 -25.06
N ALA A 129 16.00 -18.34 -23.89
CA ALA A 129 15.23 -17.12 -23.64
C ALA A 129 15.60 -16.47 -22.29
N PRO A 130 16.87 -16.03 -22.11
CA PRO A 130 17.26 -15.29 -20.92
C PRO A 130 16.43 -14.01 -20.80
N ILE A 131 16.04 -13.69 -19.58
CA ILE A 131 15.33 -12.47 -19.27
C ILE A 131 16.34 -11.53 -18.61
N ASP A 132 16.59 -10.40 -19.26
CA ASP A 132 17.49 -9.39 -18.73
C ASP A 132 17.00 -8.89 -17.37
N SER A 133 17.87 -9.02 -16.37
CA SER A 133 17.65 -8.59 -15.00
C SER A 133 17.41 -7.08 -14.87
N GLU A 134 17.84 -6.28 -15.85
CA GLU A 134 17.64 -4.83 -15.88
C GLU A 134 16.15 -4.42 -15.89
N ILE A 135 15.28 -5.22 -16.52
CA ILE A 135 13.82 -4.96 -16.53
C ILE A 135 13.23 -5.03 -15.10
N TRP A 136 13.89 -5.76 -14.20
CA TRP A 136 13.42 -6.07 -12.85
C TRP A 136 14.17 -5.27 -11.77
N LEU A 137 15.31 -4.68 -12.12
CA LEU A 137 16.00 -3.63 -11.36
C LEU A 137 15.14 -2.37 -11.23
N VAL A 138 14.28 -2.12 -12.21
CA VAL A 138 13.26 -1.07 -12.19
C VAL A 138 12.01 -1.57 -11.45
N GLY A 139 12.07 -1.59 -10.13
CA GLY A 139 10.84 -1.37 -9.35
C GLY A 139 10.22 -0.08 -9.86
N PRO A 140 8.87 -0.01 -9.85
CA PRO A 140 8.07 0.67 -10.87
C PRO A 140 8.81 1.92 -11.32
N HIS A 141 9.34 1.93 -12.56
CA HIS A 141 10.11 3.06 -13.08
C HIS A 141 9.27 4.30 -12.78
N LYS A 142 9.69 5.13 -11.82
CA LYS A 142 9.06 6.41 -11.57
C LYS A 142 9.33 7.21 -12.82
N PRO A 143 8.36 7.42 -13.74
CA PRO A 143 8.67 8.10 -14.97
C PRO A 143 9.19 9.48 -14.65
N ASP A 144 10.16 9.96 -15.42
CA ASP A 144 10.60 11.35 -15.29
C ASP A 144 9.40 12.28 -15.52
N GLY A 145 9.31 13.35 -14.73
CA GLY A 145 8.22 14.32 -14.82
C GLY A 145 6.97 14.02 -13.97
N LEU A 146 7.00 13.00 -13.10
CA LEU A 146 5.99 12.88 -12.03
C LEU A 146 6.14 13.98 -10.98
N ARG A 147 5.03 14.32 -10.33
CA ARG A 147 5.01 15.39 -9.33
C ARG A 147 5.55 14.89 -7.99
N PRO A 148 6.49 15.60 -7.35
CA PRO A 148 7.02 15.21 -6.05
C PRO A 148 5.99 15.38 -4.93
N LYS A 149 6.21 14.71 -3.78
CA LYS A 149 5.35 14.86 -2.58
C LYS A 149 5.20 16.32 -2.15
N SER A 150 6.25 17.13 -2.29
CA SER A 150 6.25 18.56 -1.93
C SER A 150 5.30 19.43 -2.77
N GLU A 151 4.78 18.91 -3.88
CA GLU A 151 3.79 19.60 -4.72
C GLU A 151 2.35 19.14 -4.46
N LEU A 152 2.14 18.21 -3.52
CA LEU A 152 0.79 17.80 -3.14
C LEU A 152 -0.02 19.02 -2.67
N PRO A 153 -1.31 19.11 -3.02
CA PRO A 153 -2.17 20.16 -2.51
C PRO A 153 -2.26 20.10 -0.99
N HIS A 154 -2.37 21.28 -0.39
CA HIS A 154 -2.77 21.39 1.00
C HIS A 154 -4.29 21.26 1.10
N PHE A 155 -4.77 20.37 1.98
CA PHE A 155 -6.20 20.21 2.27
C PHE A 155 -6.46 20.68 3.71
N ASN A 156 -7.35 21.66 3.88
CA ASN A 156 -7.57 22.28 5.20
C ASN A 156 -8.13 21.31 6.23
N TYR A 157 -8.91 20.32 5.80
CA TYR A 157 -9.62 19.38 6.68
C TYR A 157 -9.04 17.97 6.65
N HIS A 158 -8.03 17.70 5.82
CA HIS A 158 -7.32 16.43 5.79
C HIS A 158 -5.82 16.69 5.54
N PRO A 159 -5.08 17.20 6.53
CA PRO A 159 -3.76 17.81 6.35
C PRO A 159 -2.66 16.85 5.86
N ASP A 160 -2.69 15.56 6.25
CA ASP A 160 -1.74 14.56 5.75
C ASP A 160 -2.48 13.32 5.20
N PRO A 161 -3.08 13.43 4.00
CA PRO A 161 -3.83 12.34 3.40
C PRO A 161 -2.91 11.20 2.93
N VAL A 162 -1.58 11.41 2.93
CA VAL A 162 -0.61 10.35 2.63
C VAL A 162 -0.38 9.49 3.86
N ALA A 163 -0.21 10.10 5.03
CA ALA A 163 -0.05 9.37 6.29
C ALA A 163 -1.29 8.53 6.65
N THR A 164 -2.49 9.02 6.35
CA THR A 164 -3.75 8.30 6.57
C THR A 164 -4.04 7.26 5.47
N GLY A 165 -3.26 7.23 4.39
CA GLY A 165 -3.40 6.28 3.29
C GLY A 165 -4.48 6.62 2.27
N SER A 166 -5.21 7.73 2.42
CA SER A 166 -6.21 8.22 1.46
C SER A 166 -5.60 8.61 0.11
N ILE A 167 -4.35 9.08 0.11
CA ILE A 167 -3.56 9.36 -1.07
C ILE A 167 -2.29 8.51 -1.04
N GLN A 168 -1.98 7.84 -2.15
CA GLN A 168 -0.76 7.04 -2.26
C GLN A 168 -0.02 7.34 -3.56
N GLU A 169 1.29 7.07 -3.57
CA GLU A 169 2.05 7.07 -4.82
C GLU A 169 1.53 5.95 -5.73
N ASN A 170 1.28 6.31 -6.99
CA ASN A 170 1.04 5.36 -8.07
C ASN A 170 1.53 5.97 -9.39
N TYR A 171 2.60 5.39 -9.92
CA TYR A 171 3.29 5.92 -11.10
C TYR A 171 2.63 5.48 -12.41
N GLU A 172 1.76 4.49 -12.37
CA GLU A 172 1.09 3.93 -13.54
C GLU A 172 -0.27 4.60 -13.79
N SER A 173 -0.94 5.02 -12.71
CA SER A 173 -2.28 5.62 -12.74
C SER A 173 -2.34 6.87 -13.61
N VAL A 174 -3.38 6.90 -14.45
CA VAL A 174 -3.77 8.07 -15.23
C VAL A 174 -5.06 8.59 -14.61
N CYS A 175 -5.05 9.84 -14.15
CA CYS A 175 -6.24 10.41 -13.53
C CYS A 175 -7.38 10.52 -14.56
N PRO A 176 -8.59 9.96 -14.29
CA PRO A 176 -9.72 10.03 -15.21
C PRO A 176 -10.24 11.47 -15.41
N CYS A 177 -9.98 12.37 -14.45
CA CYS A 177 -10.36 13.77 -14.55
C CYS A 177 -9.49 14.53 -15.58
N CYS A 178 -8.19 14.64 -15.33
CA CYS A 178 -7.29 15.47 -16.11
C CYS A 178 -6.47 14.72 -17.18
N ASN A 179 -6.59 13.39 -17.24
CA ASN A 179 -5.81 12.51 -18.12
C ASN A 179 -4.29 12.61 -17.94
N LYS A 180 -3.81 13.10 -16.79
CA LYS A 180 -2.38 13.20 -16.46
C LYS A 180 -1.95 12.05 -15.58
N ARG A 181 -0.72 11.58 -15.82
CA ARG A 181 0.05 10.75 -14.88
C ARG A 181 0.75 11.67 -13.89
N THR A 182 0.21 11.76 -12.69
CA THR A 182 0.75 12.69 -11.67
C THR A 182 1.71 12.00 -10.71
N GLY A 183 1.65 10.68 -10.62
CA GLY A 183 2.42 9.89 -9.67
C GLY A 183 1.70 9.64 -8.35
N TRP A 184 0.49 10.20 -8.20
CA TRP A 184 -0.32 10.10 -6.98
C TRP A 184 -1.77 9.78 -7.33
N ARG A 185 -2.40 9.02 -6.46
CA ARG A 185 -3.79 8.62 -6.59
C ARG A 185 -4.55 8.74 -5.28
N TYR A 186 -5.84 8.97 -5.38
CA TYR A 186 -6.80 8.78 -4.31
C TYR A 186 -7.18 7.31 -4.21
N CYS A 187 -7.17 6.78 -2.98
CA CYS A 187 -7.31 5.34 -2.70
C CYS A 187 -8.69 4.92 -2.19
N THR A 188 -9.58 5.89 -1.98
CA THR A 188 -10.97 5.60 -1.61
C THR A 188 -11.87 5.84 -2.83
N ARG A 189 -13.16 5.50 -2.69
CA ARG A 189 -14.13 5.64 -3.77
C ARG A 189 -14.97 6.89 -3.56
N PRO A 190 -14.98 7.85 -4.50
CA PRO A 190 -15.95 8.93 -4.44
C PRO A 190 -17.36 8.39 -4.73
N TYR A 191 -18.37 9.04 -4.17
CA TYR A 191 -19.74 8.85 -4.58
C TYR A 191 -19.97 9.58 -5.91
N SER A 192 -20.48 8.87 -6.91
CA SER A 192 -20.87 9.43 -8.21
C SER A 192 -21.79 8.48 -8.96
N ARG A 193 -22.51 9.01 -9.95
CA ARG A 193 -23.24 8.19 -10.94
C ARG A 193 -22.34 7.67 -12.06
N HIS A 194 -21.10 8.14 -12.14
CA HIS A 194 -20.12 7.71 -13.13
C HIS A 194 -19.27 6.56 -12.58
N ASP A 195 -19.05 5.53 -13.39
CA ASP A 195 -18.13 4.43 -13.08
C ASP A 195 -16.68 4.79 -13.47
N GLY A 196 -15.73 4.00 -12.96
CA GLY A 196 -14.31 4.11 -13.35
C GLY A 196 -13.61 5.35 -12.80
N LEU A 197 -14.03 5.83 -11.63
CA LEU A 197 -13.44 6.96 -10.92
C LEU A 197 -12.29 6.56 -9.99
N ASP A 198 -11.72 5.37 -10.20
CA ASP A 198 -10.52 4.96 -9.50
C ASP A 198 -9.34 5.88 -9.89
N ASP A 199 -8.40 6.04 -8.97
CA ASP A 199 -7.15 6.78 -9.17
C ASP A 199 -7.26 8.27 -9.56
N ILE A 200 -8.29 8.99 -9.09
CA ILE A 200 -8.34 10.46 -9.20
C ILE A 200 -7.09 11.06 -8.54
N CYS A 201 -6.41 12.01 -9.19
CA CYS A 201 -5.23 12.63 -8.62
C CYS A 201 -5.59 13.69 -7.58
N PRO A 202 -4.73 13.93 -6.57
CA PRO A 202 -4.98 14.90 -5.50
C PRO A 202 -5.31 16.31 -6.00
N TRP A 203 -4.71 16.74 -7.11
CA TRP A 203 -4.92 18.09 -7.65
C TRP A 203 -6.35 18.30 -8.19
N CYS A 204 -6.92 17.30 -8.87
CA CYS A 204 -8.30 17.39 -9.35
C CYS A 204 -9.33 17.32 -8.22
N ILE A 205 -8.96 16.77 -7.06
CA ILE A 205 -9.76 16.87 -5.84
C ILE A 205 -9.66 18.31 -5.32
N ALA A 206 -8.44 18.80 -5.08
CA ALA A 206 -8.20 20.10 -4.45
C ALA A 206 -8.80 21.29 -5.23
N ASP A 207 -8.70 21.28 -6.57
CA ASP A 207 -9.23 22.35 -7.42
C ASP A 207 -10.72 22.19 -7.74
N GLY A 208 -11.35 21.08 -7.34
CA GLY A 208 -12.76 20.78 -7.58
C GLY A 208 -13.09 20.25 -8.97
N SER A 209 -12.12 20.12 -9.88
CA SER A 209 -12.37 19.66 -11.26
C SER A 209 -12.98 18.27 -11.31
N ALA A 210 -12.56 17.36 -10.41
CA ALA A 210 -13.13 16.01 -10.35
C ALA A 210 -14.59 16.02 -9.89
N ALA A 211 -14.91 16.82 -8.86
CA ALA A 211 -16.26 16.99 -8.38
C ALA A 211 -17.18 17.58 -9.46
N GLU A 212 -16.73 18.62 -10.16
CA GLU A 212 -17.48 19.26 -11.25
C GLU A 212 -17.68 18.31 -12.44
N LYS A 213 -16.60 17.68 -12.93
CA LYS A 213 -16.65 16.83 -14.13
C LYS A 213 -17.51 15.59 -13.94
N PHE A 214 -17.50 15.00 -12.75
CA PHE A 214 -18.14 13.71 -12.47
C PHE A 214 -19.34 13.81 -11.53
N ALA A 215 -19.77 15.03 -11.17
CA ALA A 215 -20.78 15.24 -10.12
C ALA A 215 -20.48 14.37 -8.88
N ALA A 216 -19.21 14.36 -8.46
CA ALA A 216 -18.69 13.47 -7.45
C ALA A 216 -18.57 14.16 -6.09
N SER A 217 -18.85 13.43 -5.01
CA SER A 217 -18.49 13.80 -3.64
C SER A 217 -17.49 12.80 -3.06
N PHE A 218 -16.61 13.30 -2.21
CA PHE A 218 -15.56 12.53 -1.55
C PHE A 218 -15.88 12.20 -0.09
N SER A 219 -16.92 12.85 0.46
CA SER A 219 -17.60 12.49 1.69
C SER A 219 -19.07 12.92 1.62
N ASP A 220 -19.91 12.32 2.46
CA ASP A 220 -21.31 12.72 2.62
C ASP A 220 -21.48 13.79 3.72
N TYR A 221 -20.45 14.60 3.95
CA TYR A 221 -20.49 15.63 4.99
C TYR A 221 -21.56 16.70 4.69
N ASP A 222 -22.49 16.85 5.62
CA ASP A 222 -23.58 17.82 5.58
C ASP A 222 -23.96 18.22 7.01
N ASP A 223 -23.26 19.23 7.54
CA ASP A 223 -23.51 19.77 8.88
C ASP A 223 -24.21 21.14 8.78
N PRO A 224 -25.45 21.28 9.30
CA PRO A 224 -26.21 22.52 9.20
C PRO A 224 -25.66 23.67 10.06
N ASP A 225 -24.83 23.35 11.08
CA ASP A 225 -24.22 24.34 11.97
C ASP A 225 -22.87 24.86 11.44
N VAL A 226 -22.48 24.41 10.23
CA VAL A 226 -21.22 24.76 9.55
C VAL A 226 -21.51 25.55 8.27
N PRO A 227 -20.70 26.58 7.94
CA PRO A 227 -20.86 27.35 6.71
C PRO A 227 -20.89 26.48 5.44
N VAL A 228 -21.78 26.83 4.51
CA VAL A 228 -22.01 26.07 3.27
C VAL A 228 -20.74 25.91 2.41
N ASP A 229 -19.85 26.90 2.42
CA ASP A 229 -18.57 26.86 1.70
C ASP A 229 -17.58 25.88 2.34
N VAL A 230 -17.60 25.74 3.66
CA VAL A 230 -16.84 24.70 4.38
C VAL A 230 -17.40 23.32 4.07
N VAL A 231 -18.73 23.15 4.14
CA VAL A 231 -19.39 21.88 3.79
C VAL A 231 -19.01 21.46 2.36
N ALA A 232 -19.08 22.39 1.41
CA ALA A 232 -18.68 22.15 0.03
C ALA A 232 -17.18 21.84 -0.12
N GLU A 233 -16.29 22.47 0.67
CA GLU A 233 -14.86 22.17 0.66
C GLU A 233 -14.57 20.75 1.14
N VAL A 234 -15.19 20.32 2.23
CA VAL A 234 -15.03 18.97 2.77
C VAL A 234 -15.59 17.94 1.79
N ALA A 235 -16.83 18.11 1.35
CA ALA A 235 -17.51 17.14 0.50
C ALA A 235 -16.92 17.04 -0.92
N LEU A 236 -16.44 18.15 -1.50
CA LEU A 236 -16.09 18.21 -2.93
C LEU A 236 -14.60 18.42 -3.21
N ARG A 237 -13.83 18.95 -2.25
CA ARG A 237 -12.43 19.34 -2.45
C ARG A 237 -11.47 18.77 -1.43
N THR A 238 -11.93 17.87 -0.56
CA THR A 238 -11.10 17.20 0.44
C THR A 238 -11.17 15.68 0.23
N PRO A 239 -10.02 14.97 0.20
CA PRO A 239 -10.02 13.51 0.14
C PRO A 239 -10.76 12.93 1.34
N GLY A 240 -11.68 12.01 1.10
CA GLY A 240 -12.27 11.15 2.12
C GLY A 240 -11.24 10.23 2.77
N PHE A 241 -11.65 9.51 3.79
CA PHE A 241 -10.81 8.53 4.50
C PHE A 241 -11.47 7.16 4.55
N ILE A 242 -10.67 6.14 4.83
CA ILE A 242 -11.13 4.75 4.86
C ILE A 242 -11.69 4.46 6.26
N SER A 243 -12.94 4.02 6.31
CA SER A 243 -13.57 3.49 7.53
C SER A 243 -14.16 2.10 7.32
N TRP A 244 -14.49 1.40 8.41
CA TRP A 244 -15.16 0.10 8.35
C TRP A 244 -16.59 0.24 7.84
N GLN A 245 -17.32 1.21 8.39
CA GLN A 245 -18.62 1.67 7.91
C GLN A 245 -18.46 2.94 7.06
N GLN A 246 -19.55 3.66 6.83
CA GLN A 246 -19.52 4.97 6.17
C GLN A 246 -18.73 5.96 7.02
N GLU A 247 -17.87 6.77 6.40
CA GLU A 247 -17.08 7.76 7.09
C GLU A 247 -17.97 8.85 7.70
N ILE A 248 -17.64 9.26 8.93
CA ILE A 248 -18.35 10.36 9.62
C ILE A 248 -17.37 11.50 9.80
N TRP A 249 -17.56 12.58 9.06
CA TRP A 249 -16.75 13.78 9.24
C TRP A 249 -17.28 14.60 10.42
N LEU A 250 -16.41 14.93 11.38
CA LEU A 250 -16.80 15.64 12.59
C LEU A 250 -16.62 17.15 12.46
N SER A 251 -17.40 17.90 13.24
CA SER A 251 -17.38 19.37 13.31
C SER A 251 -17.10 19.83 14.74
N HIS A 252 -16.53 21.03 14.88
CA HIS A 252 -16.35 21.70 16.17
C HIS A 252 -16.18 23.21 15.97
N CYS A 253 -16.71 24.03 16.88
CA CYS A 253 -16.70 25.50 16.76
C CYS A 253 -17.31 26.04 15.45
N SER A 254 -18.39 25.42 14.95
CA SER A 254 -19.04 25.81 13.68
C SER A 254 -18.11 25.77 12.46
N ASP A 255 -17.09 24.91 12.49
CA ASP A 255 -16.23 24.55 11.36
C ASP A 255 -16.06 23.03 11.33
N ALA A 256 -15.69 22.49 10.17
CA ALA A 256 -15.30 21.10 10.07
C ALA A 256 -13.98 20.85 10.81
N ALA A 257 -13.85 19.71 11.46
CA ALA A 257 -12.61 19.32 12.12
C ALA A 257 -11.63 18.70 11.11
N MET A 258 -10.33 18.81 11.39
CA MET A 258 -9.28 18.20 10.56
C MET A 258 -9.15 16.73 10.91
N TYR A 259 -9.30 15.84 9.93
CA TYR A 259 -9.05 14.42 10.13
C TYR A 259 -7.56 14.14 10.26
N LEU A 260 -7.18 13.41 11.32
CA LEU A 260 -5.78 13.13 11.67
C LEU A 260 -5.39 11.64 11.53
N GLY A 261 -6.35 10.75 11.25
CA GLY A 261 -6.09 9.32 11.12
C GLY A 261 -6.73 8.47 12.23
N THR A 262 -6.23 7.25 12.35
CA THR A 262 -6.68 6.24 13.32
C THR A 262 -5.61 6.07 14.40
N PRO A 263 -5.79 6.62 15.62
CA PRO A 263 -4.79 6.51 16.68
C PRO A 263 -4.87 5.16 17.40
N THR A 264 -3.77 4.77 18.02
CA THR A 264 -3.77 3.76 19.09
C THR A 264 -4.36 4.34 20.38
N TRP A 265 -4.80 3.48 21.30
CA TRP A 265 -5.21 3.92 22.63
C TRP A 265 -4.14 4.76 23.36
N GLU A 266 -2.87 4.39 23.22
CA GLU A 266 -1.75 5.12 23.83
C GLU A 266 -1.64 6.57 23.32
N GLU A 267 -1.98 6.81 22.06
CA GLU A 267 -1.99 8.16 21.47
C GLU A 267 -3.27 8.93 21.80
N LEU A 268 -4.38 8.23 22.03
CA LEU A 268 -5.69 8.81 22.26
C LEU A 268 -5.94 9.18 23.73
N LYS A 269 -5.48 8.37 24.69
CA LYS A 269 -5.80 8.52 26.13
C LYS A 269 -5.44 9.88 26.72
N ASP A 270 -4.43 10.55 26.16
CA ASP A 270 -3.97 11.88 26.58
C ASP A 270 -4.76 13.02 25.89
N LYS A 271 -5.85 12.71 25.18
CA LYS A 271 -6.77 13.65 24.52
C LYS A 271 -8.17 13.53 25.14
N PRO A 272 -8.40 14.11 26.32
CA PRO A 272 -9.62 13.89 27.09
C PRO A 272 -10.89 14.31 26.33
N SER A 273 -10.86 15.41 25.59
CA SER A 273 -11.99 15.87 24.76
C SER A 273 -12.40 14.86 23.68
N ALA A 274 -11.44 14.17 23.07
CA ALA A 274 -11.74 13.11 22.10
C ALA A 274 -12.37 11.88 22.78
N CYS A 275 -11.85 11.48 23.94
CA CYS A 275 -12.42 10.39 24.73
C CYS A 275 -13.84 10.73 25.21
N ASP A 276 -14.07 11.96 25.66
CA ASP A 276 -15.37 12.43 26.12
C ASP A 276 -16.38 12.45 24.95
N ALA A 277 -15.98 12.94 23.77
CA ALA A 277 -16.81 12.91 22.57
C ALA A 277 -17.24 11.47 22.20
N ILE A 278 -16.34 10.49 22.27
CA ILE A 278 -16.68 9.08 22.01
C ILE A 278 -17.74 8.58 23.01
N VAL A 279 -17.59 8.92 24.29
CA VAL A 279 -18.53 8.49 25.34
C VAL A 279 -19.88 9.20 25.22
N GLU A 280 -19.89 10.48 24.88
CA GLU A 280 -21.11 11.26 24.63
C GLU A 280 -21.91 10.73 23.43
N ASN A 281 -21.22 10.14 22.45
CA ASN A 281 -21.85 9.41 21.34
C ASN A 281 -22.36 8.01 21.73
N GLY A 282 -22.35 7.67 23.02
CA GLY A 282 -22.98 6.48 23.58
C GLY A 282 -22.07 5.26 23.70
N PHE A 283 -20.77 5.41 23.47
CA PHE A 283 -19.82 4.31 23.65
C PHE A 283 -19.39 4.19 25.12
N ASP A 284 -19.17 2.97 25.58
CA ASP A 284 -18.80 2.72 26.98
C ASP A 284 -17.29 2.96 27.18
N ARG A 285 -16.98 3.82 28.17
CA ARG A 285 -15.63 4.25 28.51
C ARG A 285 -14.71 3.08 28.85
N ASP A 286 -15.25 2.03 29.45
CA ASP A 286 -14.47 0.85 29.88
C ASP A 286 -13.87 0.10 28.69
N TYR A 287 -14.34 0.33 27.47
CA TYR A 287 -13.85 -0.33 26.26
C TYR A 287 -12.87 0.52 25.42
N LEU A 288 -12.58 1.76 25.81
CA LEU A 288 -11.65 2.61 25.05
C LEU A 288 -10.22 2.07 25.01
N GLU A 289 -9.83 1.28 26.01
CA GLU A 289 -8.50 0.65 26.05
C GLU A 289 -8.27 -0.37 24.93
N TYR A 290 -9.32 -0.82 24.25
CA TYR A 290 -9.24 -1.76 23.12
C TYR A 290 -9.10 -1.08 21.76
N ILE A 291 -8.99 0.26 21.73
CA ILE A 291 -8.79 1.01 20.49
C ILE A 291 -7.43 0.67 19.88
N ASP A 292 -7.47 0.10 18.69
CA ASP A 292 -6.30 -0.26 17.90
C ASP A 292 -6.64 -0.08 16.41
N PRO A 293 -5.81 0.63 15.62
CA PRO A 293 -6.04 0.83 14.18
C PRO A 293 -6.18 -0.45 13.36
N ASP A 294 -5.56 -1.55 13.80
CA ASP A 294 -5.62 -2.87 13.19
C ASP A 294 -6.58 -3.83 13.94
N GLY A 295 -7.31 -3.31 14.92
CA GLY A 295 -8.21 -4.05 15.80
C GLY A 295 -9.67 -4.09 15.34
N ALA A 296 -10.52 -4.65 16.21
CA ALA A 296 -11.97 -4.71 16.02
C ALA A 296 -12.68 -3.42 16.46
N LEU A 297 -11.98 -2.53 17.17
CA LEU A 297 -12.47 -1.22 17.61
C LEU A 297 -11.46 -0.17 17.15
N VAL A 298 -11.89 0.68 16.23
CA VAL A 298 -11.04 1.71 15.60
C VAL A 298 -11.60 3.08 15.93
N ALA A 299 -10.74 3.97 16.43
CA ALA A 299 -11.08 5.38 16.59
C ALA A 299 -10.67 6.19 15.36
N TYR A 300 -11.44 7.23 15.04
CA TYR A 300 -11.15 8.21 13.99
C TYR A 300 -10.96 9.57 14.66
N LEU A 301 -9.73 10.07 14.65
CA LEU A 301 -9.35 11.28 15.39
C LEU A 301 -9.41 12.51 14.50
N PHE A 302 -9.96 13.58 15.06
CA PHE A 302 -10.01 14.90 14.45
C PHE A 302 -9.52 15.98 15.40
N GLN A 303 -9.15 17.13 14.85
CA GLN A 303 -8.78 18.32 15.61
C GLN A 303 -9.48 19.57 15.09
N CYS A 304 -10.05 20.35 16.00
CA CYS A 304 -10.63 21.65 15.67
C CYS A 304 -9.55 22.65 15.25
N ARG A 305 -9.76 23.32 14.12
CA ARG A 305 -8.84 24.34 13.58
C ARG A 305 -8.81 25.64 14.36
N HIS A 306 -9.83 25.89 15.18
CA HIS A 306 -10.01 27.13 15.92
C HIS A 306 -9.46 27.06 17.35
N CYS A 307 -9.86 26.04 18.11
CA CYS A 307 -9.43 25.90 19.51
C CYS A 307 -8.33 24.84 19.72
N GLY A 308 -8.06 23.99 18.73
CA GLY A 308 -7.06 22.92 18.85
C GLY A 308 -7.53 21.69 19.64
N GLU A 309 -8.77 21.69 20.14
CA GLU A 309 -9.38 20.54 20.81
C GLU A 309 -9.54 19.35 19.87
N TYR A 310 -9.48 18.15 20.45
CA TYR A 310 -9.65 16.92 19.70
C TYR A 310 -11.08 16.39 19.86
N VAL A 311 -11.63 15.86 18.77
CA VAL A 311 -12.90 15.13 18.76
C VAL A 311 -12.69 13.83 18.02
N ALA A 312 -13.39 12.78 18.43
CA ALA A 312 -13.26 11.47 17.81
C ALA A 312 -14.58 10.70 17.86
N TYR A 313 -14.72 9.74 16.96
CA TYR A 313 -15.73 8.69 17.03
C TYR A 313 -15.05 7.34 16.91
N VAL A 314 -15.77 6.28 17.27
CA VAL A 314 -15.30 4.90 17.10
C VAL A 314 -16.22 4.13 16.16
N ASP A 315 -15.63 3.18 15.45
CA ASP A 315 -16.32 2.18 14.64
C ASP A 315 -15.82 0.79 15.03
N TYR A 316 -16.67 -0.21 14.89
CA TYR A 316 -16.35 -1.58 15.29
C TYR A 316 -17.03 -2.62 14.40
N THR A 317 -16.40 -3.79 14.29
CA THR A 317 -16.85 -4.93 13.48
C THR A 317 -17.41 -6.06 14.32
#